data_AF-A0A850DIH4-F1
#
_entry.id   AF-A0A850DIH4-F1
#
_cell.length_a   1.000
_cell.length_b   1.000
_cell.length_c   1.000
_cell.angle_alpha   90.00
_cell.angle_beta   90.00
_cell.angle_gamma   90.00
#
_symmetry.space_group_name_H-M   'P 1'
#
loop_
_entity.id
_entity.type
_entity.pdbx_description
1 polymer ?
#
loop_
_entity_poly.entity_id
_entity_poly.type
_entity_poly.pdbx_seq_one_letter_code
_entity_poly.pdbx_strand_id
1 'polypeptide(L)'
;MGMDAYVPCRCWGDGLASPPPVPREWVELTETGEVQLATPELRGEAEVHAFDRWQQGEACSHRHMAAEVQRIGNWGGYRAFQEALELVGAEHFPVLGTELPQSNAGSMNPDSAALALGELAYFREHAHRARQTRLLDDMSGECLTTYIAAYEGIAIWDGSAGRVVGVDPDGFFVREADVDRFRAMRLIQEPIGPGLLRLVDLDRPAVATELRSEPFHFGQFGDYSRRLRVETVPVDADEYDYALDGLAAVCHAAVQTRNHVIWC
;
A
#
# COMPACT_ATOMS: atom_id res chain seq x y z
N MET A 1 4.24 5.28 -6.74
CA MET A 1 4.88 5.28 -5.41
C MET A 1 4.09 4.36 -4.48
N GLY A 2 4.73 3.71 -3.52
CA GLY A 2 4.07 2.93 -2.48
C GLY A 2 5.02 2.60 -1.34
N MET A 3 4.70 1.56 -0.60
CA MET A 3 5.47 1.07 0.52
C MET A 3 6.41 -0.05 0.09
N ASP A 4 7.69 0.14 0.38
CA ASP A 4 8.74 -0.86 0.29
C ASP A 4 9.34 -1.06 1.68
N ALA A 5 9.95 -2.23 1.90
CA ALA A 5 10.58 -2.54 3.17
C ALA A 5 11.83 -3.39 2.97
N TYR A 6 12.82 -3.23 3.84
CA TYR A 6 13.99 -4.11 3.85
C TYR A 6 14.52 -4.34 5.25
N VAL A 7 15.33 -5.38 5.40
CA VAL A 7 16.07 -5.68 6.63
C VAL A 7 17.56 -5.65 6.33
N PRO A 8 18.36 -4.82 7.01
CA PRO A 8 19.81 -4.81 6.83
C PRO A 8 20.42 -6.18 7.14
N CYS A 9 21.38 -6.62 6.34
CA CYS A 9 22.16 -7.81 6.64
C CYS A 9 23.17 -7.53 7.76
N ARG A 10 23.67 -8.60 8.39
CA ARG A 10 24.69 -8.49 9.45
C ARG A 10 26.13 -8.58 8.96
N CYS A 11 26.36 -8.74 7.64
CA CYS A 11 27.68 -9.10 7.11
C CYS A 11 28.79 -8.12 7.52
N TRP A 12 28.50 -6.82 7.65
CA TRP A 12 29.47 -5.85 8.15
C TRP A 12 29.84 -6.07 9.62
N GLY A 13 28.83 -6.17 10.48
CA GLY A 13 29.01 -6.40 11.93
C GLY A 13 29.65 -7.74 12.25
N ASP A 14 29.35 -8.77 11.44
CA ASP A 14 29.89 -10.12 11.59
C ASP A 14 31.26 -10.30 10.90
N GLY A 15 31.80 -9.27 10.25
CA GLY A 15 33.12 -9.30 9.60
C GLY A 15 33.19 -10.10 8.29
N LEU A 16 32.04 -10.35 7.66
CA LEU A 16 31.89 -11.08 6.40
C LEU A 16 31.90 -10.18 5.16
N ALA A 17 31.77 -8.86 5.35
CA ALA A 17 31.81 -7.90 4.27
C ALA A 17 33.25 -7.68 3.75
N SER A 18 33.38 -7.42 2.45
CA SER A 18 34.64 -6.97 1.84
C SER A 18 35.06 -5.59 2.37
N PRO A 19 36.34 -5.21 2.28
CA PRO A 19 36.77 -3.86 2.67
C PRO A 19 36.03 -2.78 1.86
N PRO A 20 35.57 -1.69 2.49
CA PRO A 20 34.88 -0.63 1.77
C PRO A 20 35.88 0.18 0.91
N PRO A 21 35.42 0.84 -0.17
CA PRO A 21 36.27 1.66 -1.04
C PRO A 21 36.60 3.04 -0.44
N VAL A 22 36.46 3.19 0.87
CA VAL A 22 36.70 4.40 1.67
C VAL A 22 37.40 4.00 2.97
N PRO A 23 38.06 4.94 3.69
CA PRO A 23 38.59 4.67 5.02
C PRO A 23 37.54 4.06 5.95
N ARG A 24 37.91 3.02 6.68
CA ARG A 24 36.97 2.24 7.52
C ARG A 24 36.33 3.10 8.61
N GLU A 25 37.07 4.07 9.13
CA GLU A 25 36.62 5.04 10.12
C GLU A 25 35.53 5.99 9.60
N TRP A 26 35.26 6.01 8.29
CA TRP A 26 34.14 6.74 7.70
C TRP A 26 32.89 5.90 7.59
N VAL A 27 32.93 4.61 7.95
CA VAL A 27 31.79 3.71 7.83
C VAL A 27 31.22 3.43 9.22
N GLU A 28 29.96 3.78 9.41
CA GLU A 28 29.22 3.61 10.66
C GLU A 28 28.13 2.55 10.50
N LEU A 29 27.86 1.84 11.59
CA LEU A 29 26.69 0.97 11.73
C LEU A 29 25.68 1.72 12.59
N THR A 30 24.47 1.95 12.05
CA THR A 30 23.39 2.62 12.78
C THR A 30 22.79 1.71 13.84
N GLU A 31 21.98 2.28 14.73
CA GLU A 31 21.21 1.52 15.72
C GLU A 31 20.23 0.52 15.07
N THR A 32 19.76 0.81 13.86
CA THR A 32 18.86 -0.05 13.08
C THR A 32 19.59 -1.16 12.31
N GLY A 33 20.93 -1.16 12.34
CA GLY A 33 21.78 -2.14 11.67
C GLY A 33 22.16 -1.77 10.23
N GLU A 34 21.88 -0.54 9.80
CA GLU A 34 22.26 -0.03 8.49
C GLU A 34 23.73 0.40 8.47
N VAL A 35 24.39 0.12 7.36
CA VAL A 35 25.78 0.56 7.13
C VAL A 35 25.71 1.86 6.34
N GLN A 36 26.34 2.92 6.84
CA GLN A 36 26.29 4.24 6.21
C GLN A 36 27.65 4.96 6.28
N LEU A 37 27.81 6.00 5.47
CA LEU A 37 28.94 6.92 5.62
C LEU A 37 28.71 7.88 6.78
N ALA A 38 29.74 8.05 7.62
CA ALA A 38 29.83 9.11 8.60
C ALA A 38 29.98 10.47 7.90
N THR A 39 29.09 11.41 8.23
CA THR A 39 29.06 12.79 7.70
C THR A 39 29.19 12.85 6.17
N PRO A 40 28.24 12.25 5.42
CA PRO A 40 28.30 12.14 3.96
C PRO A 40 28.37 13.52 3.27
N GLU A 41 27.77 14.55 3.85
CA GLU A 41 27.81 15.94 3.38
C GLU A 41 29.22 16.57 3.40
N LEU A 42 30.15 15.96 4.16
CA LEU A 42 31.56 16.37 4.20
C LEU A 42 32.44 15.55 3.25
N ARG A 43 31.84 14.68 2.42
CA ARG A 43 32.54 13.80 1.48
C ARG A 43 32.37 14.28 0.04
N GLY A 44 33.31 13.90 -0.82
CA GLY A 44 33.19 14.13 -2.26
C GLY A 44 32.17 13.18 -2.88
N GLU A 45 31.54 13.62 -3.97
CA GLU A 45 30.56 12.82 -4.72
C GLU A 45 31.16 11.49 -5.21
N ALA A 46 32.44 11.47 -5.56
CA ALA A 46 33.12 10.27 -6.02
C ALA A 46 33.21 9.19 -4.93
N GLU A 47 33.49 9.58 -3.70
CA GLU A 47 33.54 8.67 -2.54
C GLU A 47 32.15 8.17 -2.17
N VAL A 48 31.14 9.05 -2.16
CA VAL A 48 29.74 8.65 -1.92
C VAL A 48 29.30 7.63 -2.96
N HIS A 49 29.51 7.91 -4.25
CA HIS A 49 29.16 6.96 -5.32
C HIS A 49 29.95 5.65 -5.27
N ALA A 50 31.22 5.69 -4.87
CA ALA A 50 32.01 4.47 -4.69
C ALA A 50 31.44 3.62 -3.55
N PHE A 51 31.09 4.23 -2.43
CA PHE A 51 30.46 3.57 -1.30
C PHE A 51 29.09 2.98 -1.67
N ASP A 52 28.23 3.75 -2.34
CA ASP A 52 26.91 3.26 -2.80
C ASP A 52 27.05 2.03 -3.70
N ARG A 53 27.96 2.07 -4.69
CA ARG A 53 28.22 0.91 -5.56
C ARG A 53 28.69 -0.30 -4.77
N TRP A 54 29.56 -0.08 -3.78
CA TRP A 54 30.02 -1.14 -2.91
C TRP A 54 28.86 -1.79 -2.15
N GLN A 55 27.98 -1.00 -1.53
CA GLN A 55 26.78 -1.53 -0.85
C GLN A 55 25.84 -2.26 -1.81
N GLN A 56 25.70 -1.76 -3.04
CA GLN A 56 24.80 -2.33 -4.06
C GLN A 56 25.15 -3.77 -4.43
N GLY A 57 26.41 -4.22 -4.35
CA GLY A 57 26.74 -5.61 -4.68
C GLY A 57 28.17 -6.09 -4.48
N GLU A 58 29.10 -5.24 -4.04
CA GLU A 58 30.50 -5.64 -3.82
C GLU A 58 30.80 -5.94 -2.34
N ALA A 59 29.97 -5.40 -1.43
CA ALA A 59 30.13 -5.53 0.01
C ALA A 59 30.02 -6.98 0.48
N CYS A 60 28.97 -7.69 0.04
CA CYS A 60 28.74 -9.08 0.38
C CYS A 60 27.75 -9.71 -0.63
N SER A 61 27.36 -10.96 -0.41
CA SER A 61 26.36 -11.64 -1.26
C SER A 61 24.97 -11.00 -1.21
N HIS A 62 24.70 -10.16 -0.21
CA HIS A 62 23.43 -9.46 -0.05
C HIS A 62 23.45 -8.13 -0.82
N ARG A 63 22.61 -8.03 -1.86
CA ARG A 63 22.45 -6.82 -2.65
C ARG A 63 21.97 -5.68 -1.75
N HIS A 64 22.53 -4.48 -1.93
CA HIS A 64 22.26 -3.31 -1.08
C HIS A 64 22.53 -3.57 0.42
N MET A 65 23.34 -4.59 0.74
CA MET A 65 23.53 -5.05 2.12
C MET A 65 22.22 -5.36 2.85
N ALA A 66 21.17 -5.80 2.14
CA ALA A 66 19.88 -6.16 2.71
C ALA A 66 19.71 -7.69 2.75
N ALA A 67 19.39 -8.22 3.93
CA ALA A 67 19.06 -9.64 4.12
C ALA A 67 17.74 -10.01 3.41
N GLU A 68 16.79 -9.07 3.37
CA GLU A 68 15.50 -9.22 2.71
C GLU A 68 15.02 -7.85 2.21
N VAL A 69 14.37 -7.82 1.05
CA VAL A 69 13.79 -6.61 0.43
C VAL A 69 12.46 -6.97 -0.18
N GLN A 70 11.39 -6.28 0.23
CA GLN A 70 10.04 -6.59 -0.20
C GLN A 70 9.26 -5.35 -0.60
N ARG A 71 8.47 -5.54 -1.66
CA ARG A 71 7.46 -4.59 -2.09
C ARG A 71 6.18 -4.89 -1.33
N ILE A 72 5.83 -4.10 -0.32
CA ILE A 72 4.63 -4.33 0.48
C ILE A 72 3.35 -3.97 -0.28
N GLY A 73 3.40 -2.94 -1.12
CA GLY A 73 2.25 -2.57 -1.96
C GLY A 73 2.33 -1.15 -2.48
N ASN A 74 1.48 -0.81 -3.45
CA ASN A 74 1.25 0.61 -3.77
C ASN A 74 0.48 1.29 -2.62
N TRP A 75 0.47 2.62 -2.56
CA TRP A 75 -0.19 3.33 -1.46
C TRP A 75 -1.68 3.00 -1.33
N GLY A 76 -2.41 2.87 -2.44
CA GLY A 76 -3.83 2.51 -2.40
C GLY A 76 -4.07 1.13 -1.79
N GLY A 77 -3.31 0.13 -2.24
CA GLY A 77 -3.38 -1.23 -1.70
C GLY A 77 -2.93 -1.30 -0.23
N TYR A 78 -1.84 -0.62 0.10
CA TYR A 78 -1.33 -0.55 1.47
C TYR A 78 -2.35 0.09 2.42
N ARG A 79 -3.03 1.17 2.00
CA ARG A 79 -4.11 1.78 2.80
C ARG A 79 -5.35 0.89 2.86
N ALA A 80 -5.68 0.18 1.79
CA ALA A 80 -6.76 -0.81 1.82
C ALA A 80 -6.46 -1.97 2.80
N PHE A 81 -5.19 -2.37 2.93
CA PHE A 81 -4.77 -3.37 3.91
C PHE A 81 -4.89 -2.85 5.35
N GLN A 82 -4.43 -1.62 5.62
CA GLN A 82 -4.60 -0.99 6.93
C GLN A 82 -6.08 -0.84 7.32
N GLU A 83 -6.93 -0.42 6.37
CA GLU A 83 -8.39 -0.39 6.57
C GLU A 83 -8.94 -1.78 6.92
N ALA A 84 -8.49 -2.83 6.23
CA ALA A 84 -8.94 -4.18 6.51
C ALA A 84 -8.55 -4.66 7.92
N LEU A 85 -7.39 -4.28 8.44
CA LEU A 85 -7.00 -4.55 9.84
C LEU A 85 -7.97 -3.87 10.80
N GLU A 86 -8.28 -2.59 10.59
CA GLU A 86 -9.23 -1.84 11.41
C GLU A 86 -10.65 -2.46 11.38
N LEU A 87 -11.11 -2.91 10.20
CA LEU A 87 -12.41 -3.56 10.04
C LEU A 87 -12.50 -4.92 10.75
N VAL A 88 -11.37 -5.64 10.90
CA VAL A 88 -11.30 -6.87 11.70
C VAL A 88 -11.30 -6.56 13.19
N GLY A 89 -10.74 -5.41 13.59
CA GLY A 89 -10.76 -4.88 14.95
C GLY A 89 -9.36 -4.56 15.45
N ALA A 90 -9.10 -3.28 15.76
CA ALA A 90 -7.79 -2.78 16.19
C ALA A 90 -7.23 -3.50 17.44
N GLU A 91 -8.09 -4.04 18.30
CA GLU A 91 -7.69 -4.81 19.48
C GLU A 91 -6.93 -6.11 19.14
N HIS A 92 -7.06 -6.60 17.90
CA HIS A 92 -6.35 -7.77 17.41
C HIS A 92 -5.00 -7.44 16.77
N PHE A 93 -4.71 -6.16 16.53
CA PHE A 93 -3.52 -5.67 15.83
C PHE A 93 -2.75 -4.59 16.61
N PRO A 94 -2.47 -4.76 17.91
CA PRO A 94 -1.79 -3.72 18.69
C PRO A 94 -0.39 -3.37 18.15
N VAL A 95 0.33 -4.31 17.57
CA VAL A 95 1.66 -4.09 17.00
C VAL A 95 1.56 -3.52 15.59
N LEU A 96 0.84 -4.17 14.68
CA LEU A 96 0.69 -3.70 13.30
C LEU A 96 0.02 -2.32 13.24
N GLY A 97 -0.97 -2.05 14.08
CA GLY A 97 -1.61 -0.73 14.16
C GLY A 97 -0.64 0.39 14.61
N THR A 98 0.41 0.04 15.36
CA THR A 98 1.43 0.99 15.84
C THR A 98 2.61 1.12 14.87
N GLU A 99 3.10 0.00 14.36
CA GLU A 99 4.38 -0.11 13.65
C GLU A 99 4.25 0.05 12.15
N LEU A 100 3.06 -0.14 11.57
CA LEU A 100 2.82 0.09 10.15
C LEU A 100 2.91 1.60 9.82
N PRO A 101 3.86 2.01 8.98
CA PRO A 101 4.17 3.42 8.78
C PRO A 101 3.08 4.17 8.01
N GLN A 102 3.06 5.48 8.20
CA GLN A 102 2.15 6.41 7.49
C GLN A 102 2.83 7.08 6.29
N SER A 103 4.13 6.89 6.14
CA SER A 103 5.01 7.46 5.10
C SER A 103 6.16 6.49 4.81
N ASN A 104 6.98 6.77 3.80
CA ASN A 104 8.16 5.97 3.45
C ASN A 104 9.34 6.27 4.39
N ALA A 105 9.13 6.06 5.69
CA ALA A 105 10.11 6.31 6.73
C ALA A 105 9.77 5.54 8.02
N GLY A 106 10.79 5.38 8.85
CA GLY A 106 10.68 4.72 10.15
C GLY A 106 11.21 3.30 10.12
N SER A 107 11.04 2.61 11.24
CA SER A 107 11.48 1.22 11.37
C SER A 107 10.64 0.46 12.39
N MET A 108 10.57 -0.85 12.24
CA MET A 108 10.02 -1.78 13.23
C MET A 108 11.15 -2.62 13.82
N ASN A 109 11.25 -2.65 15.15
CA ASN A 109 12.29 -3.40 15.85
C ASN A 109 12.02 -4.93 15.76
N PRO A 110 13.04 -5.79 15.94
CA PRO A 110 12.89 -7.24 15.75
C PRO A 110 11.94 -7.92 16.75
N ASP A 111 11.75 -7.37 17.96
CA ASP A 111 10.82 -7.94 18.94
C ASP A 111 9.36 -7.61 18.55
N SER A 112 9.09 -6.39 18.08
CA SER A 112 7.81 -6.03 17.45
C SER A 112 7.56 -6.88 16.20
N ALA A 113 8.57 -7.10 15.35
CA ALA A 113 8.44 -7.95 14.17
C ALA A 113 8.03 -9.40 14.52
N ALA A 114 8.57 -9.96 15.61
CA ALA A 114 8.17 -11.28 16.08
C ALA A 114 6.68 -11.35 16.49
N LEU A 115 6.16 -10.30 17.12
CA LEU A 115 4.76 -10.21 17.52
C LEU A 115 3.85 -9.97 16.31
N ALA A 116 4.27 -9.10 15.38
CA ALA A 116 3.55 -8.81 14.15
C ALA A 116 3.30 -10.07 13.29
N LEU A 117 4.22 -11.05 13.28
CA LEU A 117 3.99 -12.34 12.60
C LEU A 117 2.74 -13.07 13.12
N GLY A 118 2.47 -13.00 14.43
CA GLY A 118 1.25 -13.58 15.02
C GLY A 118 -0.01 -12.83 14.59
N GLU A 119 0.08 -11.51 14.49
CA GLU A 119 -1.02 -10.65 14.04
C GLU A 119 -1.33 -10.86 12.54
N LEU A 120 -0.31 -11.00 11.69
CA LEU A 120 -0.49 -11.34 10.27
C LEU A 120 -1.18 -12.69 10.09
N ALA A 121 -0.78 -13.69 10.89
CA ALA A 121 -1.44 -15.01 10.89
C ALA A 121 -2.90 -14.91 11.37
N TYR A 122 -3.17 -14.11 12.40
CA TYR A 122 -4.53 -13.86 12.87
C TYR A 122 -5.41 -13.25 11.78
N PHE A 123 -4.91 -12.24 11.06
CA PHE A 123 -5.63 -11.62 9.96
C PHE A 123 -6.00 -12.65 8.88
N ARG A 124 -5.04 -13.48 8.45
CA ARG A 124 -5.28 -14.53 7.44
C ARG A 124 -6.44 -15.45 7.81
N GLU A 125 -6.53 -15.85 9.07
CA GLU A 125 -7.58 -16.76 9.54
C GLU A 125 -8.93 -16.05 9.76
N HIS A 126 -8.92 -14.76 10.11
CA HIS A 126 -10.09 -14.08 10.65
C HIS A 126 -10.68 -12.97 9.79
N ALA A 127 -10.00 -12.55 8.71
CA ALA A 127 -10.42 -11.44 7.86
C ALA A 127 -11.88 -11.56 7.39
N HIS A 128 -12.31 -12.76 6.99
CA HIS A 128 -13.67 -13.06 6.52
C HIS A 128 -14.80 -12.71 7.50
N ARG A 129 -14.50 -12.46 8.78
CA ARG A 129 -15.49 -12.01 9.78
C ARG A 129 -15.80 -10.52 9.66
N ALA A 130 -14.85 -9.73 9.15
CA ALA A 130 -15.03 -8.33 8.84
C ALA A 130 -15.83 -8.15 7.55
N ARG A 131 -16.40 -6.95 7.38
CA ARG A 131 -17.08 -6.58 6.13
C ARG A 131 -16.57 -5.26 5.61
N GLN A 132 -16.44 -5.17 4.29
CA GLN A 132 -15.89 -4.01 3.60
C GLN A 132 -16.79 -3.60 2.45
N THR A 133 -16.96 -2.29 2.30
CA THR A 133 -17.78 -1.71 1.23
C THR A 133 -16.96 -1.56 -0.04
N ARG A 134 -17.54 -1.99 -1.17
CA ARG A 134 -16.87 -2.04 -2.47
C ARG A 134 -17.81 -1.62 -3.59
N LEU A 135 -17.22 -1.08 -4.65
CA LEU A 135 -17.87 -0.89 -5.95
C LEU A 135 -17.53 -2.09 -6.84
N LEU A 136 -18.54 -2.85 -7.20
CA LEU A 136 -18.44 -4.08 -7.97
C LEU A 136 -19.07 -3.91 -9.35
N ASP A 137 -18.54 -4.65 -10.32
CA ASP A 137 -19.24 -4.93 -11.57
C ASP A 137 -20.43 -5.86 -11.26
N ASP A 138 -21.62 -5.47 -11.69
CA ASP A 138 -22.87 -6.21 -11.41
C ASP A 138 -22.92 -7.58 -12.12
N MET A 139 -22.16 -7.74 -13.22
CA MET A 139 -22.16 -8.94 -14.06
C MET A 139 -21.05 -9.92 -13.68
N SER A 140 -19.81 -9.45 -13.52
CA SER A 140 -18.66 -10.30 -13.19
C SER A 140 -18.45 -10.47 -11.69
N GLY A 141 -18.98 -9.56 -10.87
CA GLY A 141 -18.69 -9.49 -9.44
C GLY A 141 -17.31 -8.93 -9.12
N GLU A 142 -16.56 -8.48 -10.14
CA GLU A 142 -15.21 -7.93 -9.99
C GLU A 142 -15.22 -6.61 -9.22
N CYS A 143 -14.25 -6.43 -8.34
CA CYS A 143 -14.10 -5.20 -7.56
C CYS A 143 -13.36 -4.12 -8.35
N LEU A 144 -14.02 -3.00 -8.62
CA LEU A 144 -13.40 -1.83 -9.26
C LEU A 144 -12.70 -0.93 -8.25
N THR A 145 -13.31 -0.74 -7.07
CA THR A 145 -12.70 0.05 -6.00
C THR A 145 -13.30 -0.32 -4.64
N THR A 146 -12.54 -0.02 -3.59
CA THR A 146 -12.84 -0.35 -2.21
C THR A 146 -12.92 0.93 -1.41
N TYR A 147 -13.88 1.00 -0.48
CA TYR A 147 -13.94 2.09 0.48
C TYR A 147 -12.71 2.05 1.40
N ILE A 148 -11.99 3.18 1.45
CA ILE A 148 -10.85 3.40 2.35
C ILE A 148 -11.17 4.67 3.14
N ALA A 149 -11.32 4.56 4.47
CA ALA A 149 -11.75 5.69 5.29
C ALA A 149 -10.72 6.82 5.29
N ALA A 150 -9.42 6.48 5.27
CA ALA A 150 -8.33 7.45 5.17
C ALA A 150 -8.37 8.32 3.90
N TYR A 151 -9.09 7.87 2.86
CA TYR A 151 -9.31 8.61 1.62
C TYR A 151 -10.76 9.10 1.47
N GLU A 152 -11.58 8.98 2.52
CA GLU A 152 -13.01 9.31 2.49
C GLU A 152 -13.78 8.57 1.38
N GLY A 153 -13.29 7.40 0.97
CA GLY A 153 -13.84 6.64 -0.15
C GLY A 153 -13.56 7.21 -1.55
N ILE A 154 -12.78 8.30 -1.65
CA ILE A 154 -12.49 8.97 -2.92
C ILE A 154 -11.51 8.13 -3.75
N ALA A 155 -11.93 7.78 -4.97
CA ALA A 155 -11.14 7.02 -5.93
C ALA A 155 -10.69 7.87 -7.13
N ILE A 156 -11.46 8.88 -7.53
CA ILE A 156 -11.14 9.75 -8.67
C ILE A 156 -11.29 11.22 -8.30
N TRP A 157 -10.32 12.03 -8.72
CA TRP A 157 -10.35 13.48 -8.70
C TRP A 157 -10.50 14.02 -10.12
N ASP A 158 -11.67 14.59 -10.44
CA ASP A 158 -11.85 15.42 -11.64
C ASP A 158 -11.50 16.87 -11.27
N GLY A 159 -10.20 17.15 -11.31
CA GLY A 159 -9.65 18.47 -10.96
C GLY A 159 -10.12 19.59 -11.89
N SER A 160 -10.61 19.28 -13.10
CA SER A 160 -11.10 20.28 -14.04
C SER A 160 -12.48 20.83 -13.66
N ALA A 161 -13.31 20.00 -13.02
CA ALA A 161 -14.64 20.37 -12.55
C ALA A 161 -14.71 20.55 -11.02
N GLY A 162 -13.62 20.30 -10.29
CA GLY A 162 -13.62 20.32 -8.82
C GLY A 162 -14.50 19.23 -8.22
N ARG A 163 -14.62 18.08 -8.92
CA ARG A 163 -15.47 16.97 -8.52
C ARG A 163 -14.63 15.80 -8.02
N VAL A 164 -15.17 15.10 -7.04
CA VAL A 164 -14.60 13.83 -6.56
C VAL A 164 -15.61 12.71 -6.74
N VAL A 165 -15.09 11.53 -7.02
CA VAL A 165 -15.90 10.32 -7.17
C VAL A 165 -15.38 9.27 -6.22
N GLY A 166 -16.29 8.57 -5.56
CA GLY A 166 -15.93 7.56 -4.60
C GLY A 166 -17.06 6.61 -4.28
N VAL A 167 -16.79 5.76 -3.29
CA VAL A 167 -17.75 4.82 -2.72
C VAL A 167 -17.67 4.91 -1.22
N ASP A 168 -18.82 4.88 -0.54
CA ASP A 168 -18.94 4.76 0.91
C ASP A 168 -20.12 3.81 1.22
N PRO A 169 -20.41 3.51 2.50
CA PRO A 169 -21.54 2.64 2.88
C PRO A 169 -22.92 3.10 2.37
N ASP A 170 -23.09 4.38 2.07
CA ASP A 170 -24.33 4.96 1.53
C ASP A 170 -24.37 4.95 -0.02
N GLY A 171 -23.34 4.38 -0.67
CA GLY A 171 -23.31 4.11 -2.10
C GLY A 171 -22.18 4.80 -2.86
N PHE A 172 -22.26 4.69 -4.17
CA PHE A 172 -21.37 5.37 -5.09
C PHE A 172 -21.76 6.85 -5.13
N PHE A 173 -20.79 7.76 -5.07
CA PHE A 173 -21.07 9.19 -5.08
C PHE A 173 -20.24 9.96 -6.11
N VAL A 174 -20.83 11.04 -6.61
CA VAL A 174 -20.12 12.16 -7.26
C VAL A 174 -20.39 13.40 -6.43
N ARG A 175 -19.34 14.03 -5.91
CA ARG A 175 -19.42 15.19 -5.02
C ARG A 175 -18.73 16.40 -5.63
N GLU A 176 -19.29 17.58 -5.43
CA GLU A 176 -18.75 18.86 -5.88
C GLU A 176 -18.89 19.87 -4.74
N ALA A 177 -17.78 20.48 -4.29
CA ALA A 177 -17.77 21.41 -3.15
C ALA A 177 -18.55 20.89 -1.92
N ASP A 178 -18.26 19.65 -1.53
CA ASP A 178 -18.90 18.91 -0.42
C ASP A 178 -20.39 18.60 -0.57
N VAL A 179 -20.98 18.83 -1.75
CA VAL A 179 -22.37 18.50 -2.05
C VAL A 179 -22.44 17.29 -2.98
N ASP A 180 -23.15 16.25 -2.55
CA ASP A 180 -23.41 15.07 -3.39
C ASP A 180 -24.31 15.48 -4.58
N ARG A 181 -23.74 15.41 -5.78
CA ARG A 181 -24.43 15.65 -7.06
C ARG A 181 -25.11 14.39 -7.58
N PHE A 182 -24.59 13.25 -7.20
CA PHE A 182 -25.13 11.95 -7.54
C PHE A 182 -24.79 10.96 -6.43
N ARG A 183 -25.76 10.09 -6.11
CA ARG A 183 -25.58 9.00 -5.17
C ARG A 183 -26.46 7.82 -5.55
N ALA A 184 -25.89 6.62 -5.64
CA ALA A 184 -26.64 5.41 -5.98
C ALA A 184 -25.98 4.15 -5.41
N MET A 185 -26.80 3.17 -5.01
CA MET A 185 -26.32 1.82 -4.67
C MET A 185 -26.11 0.96 -5.93
N ARG A 186 -26.86 1.24 -7.00
CA ARG A 186 -26.77 0.56 -8.28
C ARG A 186 -26.82 1.59 -9.38
N LEU A 187 -25.89 1.52 -10.33
CA LEU A 187 -25.83 2.49 -11.41
C LEU A 187 -25.46 1.86 -12.76
N ILE A 188 -25.87 2.54 -13.82
CA ILE A 188 -25.31 2.34 -15.16
C ILE A 188 -24.36 3.50 -15.45
N GLN A 189 -23.25 3.19 -16.10
CA GLN A 189 -22.40 4.18 -16.74
C GLN A 189 -22.49 4.05 -18.27
N GLU A 190 -22.70 5.17 -18.97
CA GLU A 190 -22.88 5.23 -20.42
C GLU A 190 -21.94 6.29 -21.02
N PRO A 191 -20.95 5.92 -21.85
CA PRO A 191 -20.17 6.87 -22.60
C PRO A 191 -21.09 7.64 -23.55
N ILE A 192 -21.11 8.96 -23.43
CA ILE A 192 -21.94 9.85 -24.26
C ILE A 192 -21.08 10.76 -25.16
N GLY A 193 -19.76 10.63 -25.08
CA GLY A 193 -18.79 11.31 -25.92
C GLY A 193 -17.37 11.06 -25.43
N PRO A 194 -16.34 11.58 -26.15
CA PRO A 194 -14.95 11.47 -25.72
C PRO A 194 -14.74 12.05 -24.32
N GLY A 195 -14.30 11.21 -23.36
CA GLY A 195 -14.08 11.61 -21.97
C GLY A 195 -15.32 12.10 -21.24
N LEU A 196 -16.53 11.73 -21.68
CA LEU A 196 -17.79 12.11 -21.03
C LEU A 196 -18.66 10.88 -20.76
N LEU A 197 -19.01 10.73 -19.49
CA LEU A 197 -19.72 9.60 -18.95
C LEU A 197 -21.04 10.07 -18.34
N ARG A 198 -22.14 9.42 -18.70
CA ARG A 198 -23.43 9.59 -18.04
C ARG A 198 -23.63 8.48 -17.02
N LEU A 199 -23.89 8.85 -15.78
CA LEU A 199 -24.21 7.94 -14.69
C LEU A 199 -25.71 8.00 -14.42
N VAL A 200 -26.36 6.86 -14.32
CA VAL A 200 -27.81 6.75 -14.09
C VAL A 200 -28.05 5.84 -12.90
N ASP A 201 -28.80 6.33 -11.91
CA ASP A 201 -29.26 5.53 -10.78
C ASP A 201 -30.28 4.49 -11.29
N LEU A 202 -29.98 3.20 -11.08
CA LEU A 202 -30.84 2.11 -11.53
C LEU A 202 -32.14 2.00 -10.73
N ASP A 203 -32.12 2.42 -9.47
CA ASP A 203 -33.27 2.40 -8.57
C ASP A 203 -34.12 3.68 -8.73
N ARG A 204 -33.52 4.77 -9.23
CA ARG A 204 -34.20 6.03 -9.56
C ARG A 204 -33.76 6.55 -10.94
N PRO A 205 -34.28 6.00 -12.06
CA PRO A 205 -33.78 6.33 -13.41
C PRO A 205 -33.88 7.80 -13.85
N ALA A 206 -34.68 8.61 -13.16
CA ALA A 206 -34.75 10.05 -13.37
C ALA A 206 -33.54 10.81 -12.77
N VAL A 207 -32.80 10.18 -11.85
CA VAL A 207 -31.58 10.71 -11.23
C VAL A 207 -30.39 10.26 -12.07
N ALA A 208 -29.76 11.22 -12.73
CA ALA A 208 -28.57 11.01 -13.53
C ALA A 208 -27.62 12.20 -13.39
N THR A 209 -26.32 11.95 -13.61
CA THR A 209 -25.31 13.00 -13.70
C THR A 209 -24.37 12.72 -14.86
N GLU A 210 -23.69 13.77 -15.31
CA GLU A 210 -22.59 13.67 -16.26
C GLU A 210 -21.26 13.93 -15.55
N LEU A 211 -20.25 13.17 -15.92
CA LEU A 211 -18.91 13.21 -15.37
C LEU A 211 -17.90 13.27 -16.52
N ARG A 212 -16.90 14.16 -16.42
CA ARG A 212 -15.76 14.14 -17.33
C ARG A 212 -14.78 13.07 -16.87
N SER A 213 -15.00 11.86 -17.36
CA SER A 213 -14.16 10.71 -17.07
C SER A 213 -14.33 9.66 -18.17
N GLU A 214 -13.34 8.80 -18.29
CA GLU A 214 -13.52 7.53 -18.99
C GLU A 214 -14.38 6.60 -18.11
N PRO A 215 -15.07 5.61 -18.70
CA PRO A 215 -15.80 4.63 -17.91
C PRO A 215 -14.90 3.92 -16.89
N PHE A 216 -15.43 3.64 -15.71
CA PHE A 216 -14.78 2.80 -14.72
C PHE A 216 -14.60 1.40 -15.32
N HIS A 217 -13.38 0.91 -15.38
CA HIS A 217 -13.07 -0.41 -15.93
C HIS A 217 -11.92 -1.06 -15.17
N PHE A 218 -11.84 -2.37 -15.29
CA PHE A 218 -10.69 -3.17 -14.92
C PHE A 218 -10.06 -3.75 -16.20
N GLY A 219 -8.73 -3.84 -16.28
CA GLY A 219 -8.05 -4.52 -17.38
C GLY A 219 -7.82 -3.68 -18.66
N GLN A 220 -7.76 -4.37 -19.82
CA GLN A 220 -7.36 -3.77 -21.10
C GLN A 220 -8.38 -2.75 -21.63
N PHE A 221 -7.88 -1.69 -22.27
CA PHE A 221 -8.67 -0.67 -22.95
C PHE A 221 -9.70 -1.28 -23.92
N GLY A 222 -11.00 -1.08 -23.64
CA GLY A 222 -12.07 -1.34 -24.61
C GLY A 222 -13.32 -2.03 -24.07
N ASP A 223 -13.24 -2.74 -22.94
CA ASP A 223 -14.39 -3.33 -22.25
C ASP A 223 -14.54 -2.67 -20.88
N TYR A 224 -15.73 -2.13 -20.59
CA TYR A 224 -16.00 -1.43 -19.33
C TYR A 224 -17.27 -1.92 -18.67
N SER A 225 -17.28 -1.85 -17.35
CA SER A 225 -18.36 -2.34 -16.49
C SER A 225 -19.63 -1.50 -16.63
N ARG A 226 -20.52 -1.85 -17.55
CA ARG A 226 -21.71 -1.02 -17.83
C ARG A 226 -22.63 -0.87 -16.62
N ARG A 227 -22.75 -1.91 -15.79
CA ARG A 227 -23.58 -1.93 -14.57
C ARG A 227 -22.68 -2.10 -13.36
N LEU A 228 -22.85 -1.21 -12.40
CA LEU A 228 -22.09 -1.20 -11.16
C LEU A 228 -23.05 -1.31 -9.97
N ARG A 229 -22.57 -1.92 -8.90
CA ARG A 229 -23.28 -1.94 -7.62
C ARG A 229 -22.31 -1.72 -6.47
N VAL A 230 -22.79 -1.07 -5.42
CA VAL A 230 -22.11 -0.97 -4.15
C VAL A 230 -22.59 -2.08 -3.24
N GLU A 231 -21.66 -2.82 -2.66
CA GLU A 231 -21.97 -3.91 -1.76
C GLU A 231 -20.98 -3.95 -0.60
N THR A 232 -21.48 -4.31 0.58
CA THR A 232 -20.65 -4.62 1.74
C THR A 232 -20.45 -6.13 1.81
N VAL A 233 -19.27 -6.60 1.42
CA VAL A 233 -18.91 -8.02 1.33
C VAL A 233 -17.94 -8.41 2.45
N PRO A 234 -17.84 -9.71 2.81
CA PRO A 234 -16.76 -10.18 3.69
C PRO A 234 -15.38 -9.79 3.15
N VAL A 235 -14.43 -9.48 4.03
CA VAL A 235 -13.04 -9.24 3.63
C VAL A 235 -12.39 -10.56 3.23
N ASP A 236 -11.79 -10.62 2.05
CA ASP A 236 -10.97 -11.74 1.61
C ASP A 236 -9.50 -11.47 1.94
N ALA A 237 -8.87 -12.37 2.69
CA ALA A 237 -7.45 -12.21 3.06
C ALA A 237 -6.53 -12.38 1.86
N ASP A 238 -6.92 -13.20 0.88
CA ASP A 238 -6.08 -13.56 -0.28
C ASP A 238 -5.83 -12.34 -1.17
N GLU A 239 -6.76 -11.39 -1.19
CA GLU A 239 -6.59 -10.10 -1.88
C GLU A 239 -5.43 -9.28 -1.33
N TYR A 240 -5.00 -9.54 -0.10
CA TYR A 240 -3.90 -8.86 0.58
C TYR A 240 -2.62 -9.70 0.64
N ASP A 241 -2.54 -10.84 -0.06
CA ASP A 241 -1.36 -11.70 -0.07
C ASP A 241 -0.07 -10.95 -0.42
N TYR A 242 -0.15 -10.00 -1.34
CA TYR A 242 0.98 -9.16 -1.72
C TYR A 242 1.58 -8.39 -0.52
N ALA A 243 0.74 -7.92 0.41
CA ALA A 243 1.18 -7.21 1.60
C ALA A 243 1.54 -8.19 2.72
N LEU A 244 0.72 -9.22 2.92
CA LEU A 244 0.89 -10.20 3.99
C LEU A 244 2.19 -10.99 3.82
N ASP A 245 2.50 -11.46 2.61
CA ASP A 245 3.71 -12.22 2.34
C ASP A 245 4.96 -11.34 2.42
N GLY A 246 4.88 -10.13 1.87
CA GLY A 246 5.96 -9.15 1.94
C GLY A 246 6.30 -8.78 3.39
N LEU A 247 5.28 -8.48 4.20
CA LEU A 247 5.44 -8.17 5.63
C LEU A 247 5.97 -9.37 6.41
N ALA A 248 5.45 -10.58 6.17
CA ALA A 248 5.92 -11.79 6.84
C ALA A 248 7.40 -12.06 6.53
N ALA A 249 7.81 -11.90 5.27
CA ALA A 249 9.20 -12.11 4.87
C ALA A 249 10.16 -11.14 5.58
N VAL A 250 9.87 -9.83 5.59
CA VAL A 250 10.73 -8.86 6.29
C VAL A 250 10.67 -9.05 7.81
N CYS A 251 9.53 -9.41 8.39
CA CYS A 251 9.45 -9.68 9.83
C CYS A 251 10.28 -10.92 10.21
N HIS A 252 10.22 -12.00 9.43
CA HIS A 252 11.06 -13.17 9.63
C HIS A 252 12.55 -12.84 9.52
N ALA A 253 12.94 -12.07 8.50
CA ALA A 253 14.32 -11.64 8.34
C ALA A 253 14.81 -10.77 9.51
N ALA A 254 13.98 -9.85 10.00
CA ALA A 254 14.27 -9.01 11.16
C ALA A 254 14.52 -9.84 12.42
N VAL A 255 13.66 -10.84 12.68
CA VAL A 255 13.82 -11.77 13.81
C VAL A 255 15.11 -12.58 13.68
N GLN A 256 15.42 -13.12 12.49
CA GLN A 256 16.61 -13.93 12.25
C GLN A 256 17.91 -13.14 12.38
N THR A 257 17.92 -11.91 11.86
CA THR A 257 19.10 -11.04 11.84
C THR A 257 19.24 -10.22 13.13
N ARG A 258 18.19 -10.12 13.94
CA ARG A 258 18.10 -9.17 15.05
C ARG A 258 18.30 -7.70 14.61
N ASN A 259 18.02 -7.39 13.35
CA ASN A 259 18.02 -6.03 12.81
C ASN A 259 16.58 -5.55 12.60
N HIS A 260 16.41 -4.24 12.39
CA HIS A 260 15.10 -3.64 12.19
C HIS A 260 14.57 -3.89 10.77
N VAL A 261 13.25 -3.87 10.62
CA VAL A 261 12.61 -3.61 9.32
C VAL A 261 12.67 -2.11 9.07
N ILE A 262 13.16 -1.69 7.91
CA ILE A 262 13.23 -0.28 7.48
C ILE A 262 12.15 -0.03 6.42
N TRP A 263 11.40 1.06 6.56
CA TRP A 263 10.34 1.46 5.64
C TRP A 263 10.83 2.49 4.62
N CYS A 264 10.52 2.29 3.34
CA CYS A 264 11.00 3.12 2.23
C CYS A 264 10.03 3.30 1.05
#